data_AF-A0A932BJD3-F1
#
_entry.id   AF-A0A932BJD3-F1
#
_cell.length_a   1.000
_cell.length_b   1.000
_cell.length_c   1.000
_cell.angle_alpha   90.00
_cell.angle_beta   90.00
_cell.angle_gamma   90.00
#
_symmetry.space_group_name_H-M   'P 1'
#
loop_
_entity.id
_entity.type
_entity.pdbx_description
1 polymer ?
#
loop_
_entity_poly.entity_id
_entity_poly.type
_entity_poly.pdbx_seq_one_letter_code
_entity_poly.pdbx_strand_id
1 'polypeptide(L)'
;MSVNGQTAVNGVITLETSTYKLVMDAATGGYTFTLKSNLLVSGEGENVAALLQDGFSIVAQDGDGDPIAAPITLNVNVVDDVPVVTAGSDTIQVDEDDLPAGTDESKESLTVSGTIQDNANWGADGFGGVVSVNGQTAVDGVITLETSTYKLVMNAATGGYDFTLKSNLLVAGEGENLAALLQNGFSIVAQDGDGDPVAAPITLNVNVVDDVPVLVSATDTLNAVEDDNLAGGNNETDPPTASASGNLADNINWGADGFGKLVSVNGVEADEGGTITVIASDGSWKLEVQAASGDYTFTLLKPATHSDPSTENEFVTLSNSFAVVGEDKDGDAIDTNVTVKVDVYDDAPVMKSEFTPITAAVDEDALTGQSTGNADDSRPGETAGTNSAVASGAAGALNALVSVGADGPASFSLKTQTPIDSGLDSKGASVMIVSDGTTLHGYVNNGGGAGFDEGDREVFTLTVGSDGSYTFTLKDQIDHPSLNDANGDNTENLLATPLDLSGYVVATDADGDKLTLAAGAFTVQVLDDIPVVILTEGALQNDTGH
;
A
#
# COMPACT_ATOMS: atom_id res chain seq x y z
N MET A 1 -47.19 -76.79 47.81
CA MET A 1 -46.47 -76.37 46.59
C MET A 1 -45.04 -75.93 46.95
N SER A 2 -44.05 -76.24 46.09
CA SER A 2 -42.68 -75.71 46.17
C SER A 2 -42.14 -75.31 44.80
N VAL A 3 -41.16 -74.40 44.76
CA VAL A 3 -40.41 -73.99 43.56
C VAL A 3 -38.91 -74.14 43.83
N ASN A 4 -38.18 -74.91 43.02
CA ASN A 4 -36.78 -75.32 43.24
C ASN A 4 -36.50 -75.79 44.68
N GLY A 5 -37.47 -76.48 45.30
CA GLY A 5 -37.37 -76.97 46.67
C GLY A 5 -37.72 -75.96 47.77
N GLN A 6 -37.95 -74.67 47.46
CA GLN A 6 -38.46 -73.70 48.43
C GLN A 6 -39.98 -73.83 48.60
N THR A 7 -40.44 -73.88 49.85
CA THR A 7 -41.86 -73.94 50.23
C THR A 7 -42.40 -72.55 50.56
N ALA A 8 -43.73 -72.43 50.57
CA ALA A 8 -44.41 -71.16 50.81
C ALA A 8 -44.23 -70.66 52.24
N VAL A 9 -44.00 -69.36 52.40
CA VAL A 9 -44.09 -68.64 53.68
C VAL A 9 -45.28 -67.68 53.58
N ASN A 10 -46.25 -67.83 54.48
CA ASN A 10 -47.51 -67.05 54.46
C ASN A 10 -48.24 -67.10 53.09
N GLY A 11 -48.24 -68.27 52.44
CA GLY A 11 -48.94 -68.49 51.17
C GLY A 11 -48.17 -68.07 49.92
N VAL A 12 -46.95 -67.54 50.05
CA VAL A 12 -46.14 -67.05 48.92
C VAL A 12 -44.79 -67.75 48.89
N ILE A 13 -44.33 -68.15 47.70
CA ILE A 13 -42.98 -68.65 47.43
C ILE A 13 -42.22 -67.52 46.74
N THR A 14 -41.03 -67.15 47.24
CA THR A 14 -40.19 -66.10 46.64
C THR A 14 -38.78 -66.61 46.45
N LEU A 15 -38.36 -66.70 45.18
CA LEU A 15 -36.97 -66.92 44.79
C LEU A 15 -36.40 -65.57 44.34
N GLU A 16 -35.31 -65.13 44.96
CA GLU A 16 -34.73 -63.83 44.68
C GLU A 16 -33.21 -63.95 44.64
N THR A 17 -32.63 -63.50 43.53
CA THR A 17 -31.19 -63.40 43.31
C THR A 17 -30.82 -61.95 42.98
N SER A 18 -29.54 -61.69 42.71
CA SER A 18 -29.10 -60.42 42.12
C SER A 18 -29.65 -60.22 40.71
N THR A 19 -29.93 -61.29 39.96
CA THR A 19 -30.33 -61.23 38.55
C THR A 19 -31.84 -61.24 38.35
N TYR A 20 -32.61 -61.92 39.20
CA TYR A 20 -34.05 -62.04 39.03
C TYR A 20 -34.81 -62.21 40.34
N LYS A 21 -36.13 -62.04 40.27
CA LYS A 21 -37.08 -62.37 41.33
C LYS A 21 -38.30 -63.09 40.75
N LEU A 22 -38.63 -64.23 41.31
CA LEU A 22 -39.87 -64.97 41.04
C LEU A 22 -40.71 -65.00 42.33
N VAL A 23 -41.93 -64.49 42.26
CA VAL A 23 -42.92 -64.58 43.34
C VAL A 23 -44.09 -65.42 42.84
N MET A 24 -44.46 -66.45 43.59
CA MET A 24 -45.55 -67.35 43.25
C MET A 24 -46.53 -67.48 44.41
N ASP A 25 -47.82 -67.33 44.13
CA ASP A 25 -48.90 -67.67 45.04
C ASP A 25 -49.04 -69.20 45.09
N ALA A 26 -48.81 -69.78 46.26
CA ALA A 26 -48.78 -71.22 46.44
C ALA A 26 -50.18 -71.88 46.38
N ALA A 27 -51.26 -71.10 46.52
CA ALA A 27 -52.64 -71.58 46.47
C ALA A 27 -53.22 -71.49 45.06
N THR A 28 -52.89 -70.45 44.30
CA THR A 28 -53.45 -70.23 42.95
C THR A 28 -52.50 -70.61 41.82
N GLY A 29 -51.20 -70.72 42.08
CA GLY A 29 -50.17 -70.88 41.05
C GLY A 29 -49.91 -69.62 40.22
N GLY A 30 -50.60 -68.50 40.51
CA GLY A 30 -50.31 -67.22 39.89
C GLY A 30 -48.90 -66.76 40.26
N TYR A 31 -48.17 -66.23 39.28
CA TYR A 31 -46.78 -65.82 39.47
C TYR A 31 -46.47 -64.47 38.82
N THR A 32 -45.49 -63.79 39.39
CA THR A 32 -44.85 -62.60 38.82
C THR A 32 -43.36 -62.84 38.76
N PHE A 33 -42.78 -62.62 37.58
CA PHE A 33 -41.35 -62.65 37.36
C PHE A 33 -40.83 -61.22 37.15
N THR A 34 -39.66 -60.91 37.70
CA THR A 34 -38.98 -59.62 37.57
C THR A 34 -37.52 -59.88 37.28
N LEU A 35 -37.02 -59.43 36.12
CA LEU A 35 -35.60 -59.35 35.85
C LEU A 35 -35.02 -58.13 36.59
N LYS A 36 -33.90 -58.30 37.27
CA LYS A 36 -33.30 -57.30 38.17
C LYS A 36 -31.93 -56.80 37.71
N SER A 37 -31.24 -57.57 36.90
CA SER A 37 -29.96 -57.22 36.30
C SER A 37 -29.98 -57.64 34.85
N ASN A 38 -29.21 -56.94 34.02
CA ASN A 38 -29.01 -57.37 32.65
C ASN A 38 -28.37 -58.76 32.61
N LEU A 39 -28.72 -59.54 31.58
CA LEU A 39 -28.09 -60.79 31.24
C LEU A 39 -27.30 -60.53 29.96
N LEU A 40 -25.99 -60.28 30.07
CA LEU A 40 -25.14 -60.06 28.89
C LEU A 40 -25.08 -61.35 28.07
N VAL A 41 -25.69 -61.37 26.89
CA VAL A 41 -25.70 -62.53 26.00
C VAL A 41 -24.80 -62.22 24.80
N SER A 42 -23.58 -62.76 24.78
CA SER A 42 -22.69 -62.53 23.64
C SER A 42 -23.30 -63.05 22.33
N GLY A 43 -23.42 -62.20 21.31
CA GLY A 43 -24.00 -62.53 20.01
C GLY A 43 -24.12 -61.29 19.12
N GLU A 44 -24.73 -61.42 17.93
CA GLU A 44 -25.20 -60.29 17.14
C GLU A 44 -26.74 -60.37 17.05
N GLY A 45 -27.44 -59.29 17.40
CA GLY A 45 -28.89 -59.13 17.30
C GLY A 45 -29.68 -59.66 18.50
N GLU A 46 -31.01 -59.58 18.45
CA GLU A 46 -31.88 -60.05 19.55
C GLU A 46 -31.67 -61.55 19.85
N ASN A 47 -30.87 -61.85 20.87
CA ASN A 47 -30.55 -63.20 21.28
C ASN A 47 -31.55 -63.67 22.34
N VAL A 48 -32.01 -64.93 22.26
CA VAL A 48 -32.86 -65.51 23.31
C VAL A 48 -32.03 -66.42 24.20
N ALA A 49 -31.82 -66.01 25.45
CA ALA A 49 -31.14 -66.81 26.46
C ALA A 49 -32.14 -67.39 27.47
N ALA A 50 -32.03 -68.70 27.71
CA ALA A 50 -32.71 -69.31 28.84
C ALA A 50 -32.07 -68.80 30.14
N LEU A 51 -32.87 -68.21 31.04
CA LEU A 51 -32.38 -67.68 32.31
C LEU A 51 -31.76 -68.78 33.20
N LEU A 52 -32.30 -70.00 33.11
CA LEU A 52 -31.84 -71.19 33.80
C LEU A 52 -31.82 -72.34 32.80
N GLN A 53 -30.74 -73.14 32.80
CA GLN A 53 -30.59 -74.29 31.91
C GLN A 53 -31.74 -75.31 32.03
N ASP A 54 -32.27 -75.49 33.25
CA ASP A 54 -33.33 -76.48 33.56
C ASP A 54 -34.69 -75.84 33.94
N GLY A 55 -34.83 -74.52 33.81
CA GLY A 55 -36.02 -73.78 34.25
C GLY A 55 -36.27 -73.82 35.76
N PHE A 56 -37.44 -73.32 36.19
CA PHE A 56 -37.91 -73.43 37.57
C PHE A 56 -38.74 -74.71 37.74
N SER A 57 -38.33 -75.59 38.66
CA SER A 57 -39.00 -76.84 38.98
C SER A 57 -40.07 -76.63 40.06
N ILE A 58 -41.34 -76.80 39.69
CA ILE A 58 -42.49 -76.57 40.55
C ILE A 58 -43.12 -77.91 40.94
N VAL A 59 -43.28 -78.14 42.25
CA VAL A 59 -44.00 -79.32 42.77
C VAL A 59 -45.30 -78.86 43.41
N ALA A 60 -46.42 -79.09 42.74
CA ALA A 60 -47.76 -78.87 43.30
C ALA A 60 -48.21 -80.06 44.17
N GLN A 61 -49.18 -79.83 45.04
CA GLN A 61 -49.80 -80.84 45.91
C GLN A 61 -51.33 -80.71 45.83
N ASP A 62 -52.06 -81.80 46.00
CA ASP A 62 -53.51 -81.80 46.15
C ASP A 62 -53.95 -81.47 47.59
N GLY A 63 -55.25 -81.58 47.86
CA GLY A 63 -55.86 -81.15 49.13
C GLY A 63 -55.44 -81.98 50.36
N ASP A 64 -54.95 -83.19 50.15
CA ASP A 64 -54.41 -84.10 51.16
C ASP A 64 -52.87 -84.13 51.20
N GLY A 65 -52.22 -83.37 50.31
CA GLY A 65 -50.79 -83.04 50.39
C GLY A 65 -49.90 -83.93 49.53
N ASP A 66 -50.48 -84.79 48.70
CA ASP A 66 -49.74 -85.66 47.79
C ASP A 66 -49.13 -84.83 46.65
N PRO A 67 -47.81 -84.90 46.44
CA PRO A 67 -47.16 -84.13 45.39
C PRO A 67 -47.45 -84.72 44.01
N ILE A 68 -47.46 -83.86 42.99
CA ILE A 68 -47.47 -84.31 41.60
C ILE A 68 -46.27 -85.23 41.31
N ALA A 69 -46.51 -86.29 40.53
CA ALA A 69 -45.49 -87.32 40.27
C ALA A 69 -44.28 -86.82 39.46
N ALA A 70 -44.47 -85.79 38.64
CA ALA A 70 -43.42 -85.12 37.89
C ALA A 70 -43.54 -83.60 38.10
N PRO A 71 -42.44 -82.89 38.44
CA PRO A 71 -42.46 -81.44 38.58
C PRO A 71 -42.86 -80.74 37.28
N ILE A 72 -43.52 -79.57 37.41
CA ILE A 72 -43.80 -78.67 36.30
C ILE A 72 -42.58 -77.78 36.09
N THR A 73 -42.05 -77.71 34.88
CA THR A 73 -40.96 -76.79 34.54
C THR A 73 -41.54 -75.48 34.01
N LEU A 74 -41.24 -74.39 34.71
CA LEU A 74 -41.48 -73.02 34.22
C LEU A 74 -40.19 -72.48 33.60
N ASN A 75 -40.16 -72.37 32.28
CA ASN A 75 -39.05 -71.76 31.55
C ASN A 75 -39.27 -70.25 31.43
N VAL A 76 -38.23 -69.48 31.73
CA VAL A 76 -38.19 -68.04 31.49
C VAL A 76 -37.07 -67.78 30.51
N ASN A 77 -37.43 -67.26 29.35
CA ASN A 77 -36.49 -66.79 28.35
C ASN A 77 -36.37 -65.28 28.48
N VAL A 78 -35.14 -64.79 28.46
CA VAL A 78 -34.83 -63.37 28.35
C VAL A 78 -34.42 -63.13 26.90
N VAL A 79 -34.94 -62.05 26.33
CA VAL A 79 -34.53 -61.57 25.01
C VAL A 79 -33.58 -60.41 25.24
N ASP A 80 -32.40 -60.55 24.66
CA ASP A 80 -31.36 -59.53 24.56
C ASP A 80 -31.88 -58.33 23.79
N ASP A 81 -31.54 -57.14 24.25
CA ASP A 81 -31.82 -55.93 23.49
C ASP A 81 -30.71 -55.62 22.49
N VAL A 82 -31.03 -54.82 21.48
CA VAL A 82 -30.07 -54.33 20.49
C VAL A 82 -30.03 -52.81 20.59
N PRO A 83 -28.90 -52.16 20.25
CA PRO A 83 -28.82 -50.72 20.34
C PRO A 83 -29.68 -50.08 19.25
N VAL A 84 -30.49 -49.11 19.65
CA VAL A 84 -31.41 -48.40 18.74
C VAL A 84 -30.93 -46.97 18.55
N VAL A 85 -30.54 -46.62 17.33
CA VAL A 85 -30.18 -45.24 16.97
C VAL A 85 -31.38 -44.32 17.19
N THR A 86 -31.20 -43.29 18.01
CA THR A 86 -32.24 -42.30 18.33
C THR A 86 -31.99 -40.96 17.65
N ALA A 87 -30.73 -40.62 17.39
CA ALA A 87 -30.31 -39.51 16.56
C ALA A 87 -29.21 -40.01 15.60
N GLY A 88 -29.56 -40.24 14.33
CA GLY A 88 -28.65 -40.85 13.36
C GLY A 88 -27.48 -39.96 12.90
N SER A 89 -27.44 -38.71 13.33
CA SER A 89 -26.37 -37.80 12.99
C SER A 89 -26.14 -36.69 14.01
N ASP A 90 -24.87 -36.33 14.15
CA ASP A 90 -24.41 -35.09 14.76
C ASP A 90 -24.01 -34.08 13.68
N THR A 91 -24.02 -32.81 14.01
CA THR A 91 -23.47 -31.76 13.13
C THR A 91 -22.73 -30.75 13.97
N ILE A 92 -21.45 -30.54 13.65
CA ILE A 92 -20.61 -29.51 14.22
C ILE A 92 -20.25 -28.48 13.14
N GLN A 93 -19.81 -27.30 13.57
CA GLN A 93 -19.38 -26.22 12.69
C GLN A 93 -18.03 -25.68 13.17
N VAL A 94 -17.21 -25.29 12.22
CA VAL A 94 -15.93 -24.59 12.39
C VAL A 94 -15.86 -23.51 11.32
N ASP A 95 -15.16 -22.42 11.59
CA ASP A 95 -15.07 -21.29 10.67
C ASP A 95 -13.61 -21.14 10.16
N GLU A 96 -13.45 -20.72 8.90
CA GLU A 96 -12.13 -20.61 8.27
C GLU A 96 -11.39 -19.31 8.62
N ASP A 97 -12.13 -18.27 8.98
CA ASP A 97 -11.62 -16.99 9.48
C ASP A 97 -10.78 -17.15 10.78
N ASP A 98 -11.02 -18.23 11.52
CA ASP A 98 -10.24 -18.69 12.67
C ASP A 98 -8.88 -19.31 12.32
N LEU A 99 -8.64 -19.67 11.05
CA LEU A 99 -7.33 -20.21 10.62
C LEU A 99 -6.24 -19.14 10.75
N PRO A 100 -4.94 -19.52 10.79
CA PRO A 100 -3.85 -18.55 11.02
C PRO A 100 -3.81 -17.35 10.07
N ALA A 101 -4.27 -17.51 8.82
CA ALA A 101 -4.36 -16.45 7.82
C ALA A 101 -5.79 -15.88 7.68
N GLY A 102 -6.76 -16.40 8.43
CA GLY A 102 -8.15 -16.00 8.29
C GLY A 102 -8.47 -14.62 8.82
N THR A 103 -9.62 -14.07 8.43
CA THR A 103 -9.94 -12.64 8.62
C THR A 103 -10.43 -12.24 10.01
N ASP A 104 -10.82 -13.19 10.88
CA ASP A 104 -11.27 -12.84 12.23
C ASP A 104 -10.11 -12.43 13.16
N GLU A 105 -10.31 -11.31 13.85
CA GLU A 105 -9.40 -10.78 14.86
C GLU A 105 -9.49 -11.56 16.19
N SER A 106 -10.64 -12.19 16.48
CA SER A 106 -10.97 -12.82 17.77
C SER A 106 -11.03 -14.34 17.75
N LYS A 107 -10.18 -14.97 16.92
CA LYS A 107 -10.16 -16.40 16.59
C LYS A 107 -10.71 -17.33 17.67
N GLU A 108 -11.80 -18.00 17.36
CA GLU A 108 -12.36 -19.12 18.10
C GLU A 108 -11.50 -20.40 17.97
N SER A 109 -11.92 -21.45 18.69
CA SER A 109 -11.20 -22.72 18.62
C SER A 109 -11.56 -23.48 17.35
N LEU A 110 -10.56 -23.72 16.52
CA LEU A 110 -10.63 -24.68 15.41
C LEU A 110 -10.91 -26.13 15.85
N THR A 111 -10.94 -26.41 17.17
CA THR A 111 -11.21 -27.74 17.73
C THR A 111 -12.59 -27.79 18.38
N VAL A 112 -13.45 -28.69 17.91
CA VAL A 112 -14.77 -28.96 18.48
C VAL A 112 -14.81 -30.36 19.07
N SER A 113 -15.20 -30.45 20.33
CA SER A 113 -15.33 -31.71 21.06
C SER A 113 -16.80 -32.15 21.18
N GLY A 114 -17.05 -33.45 21.13
CA GLY A 114 -18.38 -34.04 21.28
C GLY A 114 -18.34 -35.50 21.71
N THR A 115 -19.49 -36.17 21.69
CA THR A 115 -19.61 -37.60 21.97
C THR A 115 -20.71 -38.20 21.11
N ILE A 116 -20.58 -39.48 20.74
CA ILE A 116 -21.65 -40.21 20.05
C ILE A 116 -22.56 -41.05 20.96
N GLN A 117 -22.33 -41.00 22.28
CA GLN A 117 -23.08 -41.82 23.23
C GLN A 117 -24.56 -41.44 23.31
N ASP A 118 -24.93 -40.21 22.98
CA ASP A 118 -26.31 -39.73 22.97
C ASP A 118 -27.05 -40.03 21.66
N ASN A 119 -26.36 -40.51 20.63
CA ASN A 119 -26.96 -40.83 19.33
C ASN A 119 -27.77 -42.13 19.32
N ALA A 120 -27.59 -43.01 20.30
CA ALA A 120 -28.33 -44.27 20.40
C ALA A 120 -28.79 -44.57 21.82
N ASN A 121 -29.88 -45.32 21.92
CA ASN A 121 -30.24 -46.02 23.14
C ASN A 121 -29.50 -47.36 23.15
N TRP A 122 -28.44 -47.44 23.95
CA TRP A 122 -27.56 -48.61 24.08
C TRP A 122 -28.10 -49.68 25.02
N GLY A 123 -29.41 -49.83 25.09
CA GLY A 123 -30.00 -50.90 25.87
C GLY A 123 -29.64 -50.95 27.37
N ALA A 124 -29.78 -52.13 27.94
CA ALA A 124 -29.54 -52.42 29.36
C ALA A 124 -28.05 -52.69 29.69
N ASP A 125 -27.24 -52.97 28.68
CA ASP A 125 -25.79 -53.19 28.74
C ASP A 125 -24.97 -51.89 28.57
N GLY A 126 -25.55 -50.86 27.94
CA GLY A 126 -24.97 -49.53 27.82
C GLY A 126 -23.95 -49.45 26.68
N PHE A 127 -23.30 -48.29 26.53
CA PHE A 127 -22.33 -48.09 25.46
C PHE A 127 -21.09 -48.99 25.63
N GLY A 128 -20.76 -49.80 24.63
CA GLY A 128 -19.59 -50.69 24.67
C GLY A 128 -18.39 -50.21 23.86
N GLY A 129 -18.60 -49.36 22.86
CA GLY A 129 -17.50 -48.68 22.17
C GLY A 129 -17.77 -48.35 20.71
N VAL A 130 -16.85 -47.56 20.14
CA VAL A 130 -16.76 -47.35 18.69
C VAL A 130 -15.89 -48.44 18.08
N VAL A 131 -16.44 -49.12 17.08
CA VAL A 131 -15.78 -50.17 16.31
C VAL A 131 -14.90 -49.55 15.21
N SER A 132 -15.43 -48.60 14.45
CA SER A 132 -14.69 -47.92 13.40
C SER A 132 -15.26 -46.55 13.02
N VAL A 133 -14.41 -45.70 12.44
CA VAL A 133 -14.80 -44.45 11.75
C VAL A 133 -14.32 -44.51 10.32
N ASN A 134 -15.22 -44.40 9.35
CA ASN A 134 -14.96 -44.62 7.91
C ASN A 134 -14.17 -45.92 7.63
N GLY A 135 -14.46 -46.97 8.40
CA GLY A 135 -13.78 -48.28 8.30
C GLY A 135 -12.40 -48.34 8.99
N GLN A 136 -11.90 -47.25 9.55
CA GLN A 136 -10.67 -47.25 10.34
C GLN A 136 -10.96 -47.66 11.79
N THR A 137 -10.22 -48.67 12.27
CA THR A 137 -10.35 -49.20 13.63
C THR A 137 -9.34 -48.56 14.60
N ALA A 138 -9.58 -48.75 15.90
CA ALA A 138 -8.76 -48.15 16.94
C ALA A 138 -7.35 -48.76 17.00
N VAL A 139 -6.35 -47.90 17.19
CA VAL A 139 -4.99 -48.28 17.58
C VAL A 139 -4.78 -47.73 18.99
N ASP A 140 -4.44 -48.60 19.94
CA ASP A 140 -4.28 -48.26 21.36
C ASP A 140 -5.49 -47.50 21.95
N GLY A 141 -6.71 -47.88 21.53
CA GLY A 141 -7.97 -47.32 22.02
C GLY A 141 -8.39 -45.99 21.40
N VAL A 142 -7.65 -45.49 20.40
CA VAL A 142 -7.95 -44.23 19.71
C VAL A 142 -8.06 -44.47 18.21
N ILE A 143 -9.07 -43.88 17.58
CA ILE A 143 -9.21 -43.81 16.12
C ILE A 143 -8.79 -42.40 15.69
N THR A 144 -7.86 -42.28 14.74
CA THR A 144 -7.40 -40.97 14.25
C THR A 144 -7.45 -40.93 12.74
N LEU A 145 -8.27 -40.02 12.20
CA LEU A 145 -8.30 -39.68 10.78
C LEU A 145 -7.65 -38.31 10.64
N GLU A 146 -6.53 -38.23 9.93
CA GLU A 146 -5.80 -36.96 9.77
C GLU A 146 -5.40 -36.76 8.31
N THR A 147 -5.71 -35.56 7.80
CA THR A 147 -5.35 -35.08 6.48
C THR A 147 -4.61 -33.74 6.59
N SER A 148 -4.32 -33.10 5.46
CA SER A 148 -3.88 -31.70 5.44
C SER A 148 -4.99 -30.74 5.90
N THR A 149 -6.25 -31.06 5.65
CA THR A 149 -7.41 -30.17 5.90
C THR A 149 -7.98 -30.33 7.30
N TYR A 150 -7.99 -31.54 7.86
CA TYR A 150 -8.62 -31.78 9.15
C TYR A 150 -7.95 -32.90 9.94
N LYS A 151 -8.29 -32.98 11.23
CA LYS A 151 -7.98 -34.10 12.12
C LYS A 151 -9.20 -34.45 12.97
N LEU A 152 -9.58 -35.72 12.98
CA LEU A 152 -10.57 -36.28 13.89
C LEU A 152 -9.89 -37.30 14.80
N VAL A 153 -9.98 -37.10 16.11
CA VAL A 153 -9.49 -38.03 17.13
C VAL A 153 -10.70 -38.53 17.92
N MET A 154 -10.91 -39.84 17.93
CA MET A 154 -12.03 -40.46 18.64
C MET A 154 -11.52 -41.49 19.63
N ASN A 155 -11.99 -41.39 20.87
CA ASN A 155 -11.73 -42.37 21.90
C ASN A 155 -12.72 -43.53 21.75
N ALA A 156 -12.22 -44.70 21.35
CA ALA A 156 -13.07 -45.84 21.02
C ALA A 156 -13.85 -46.39 22.22
N ALA A 157 -13.31 -46.27 23.44
CA ALA A 157 -13.98 -46.76 24.65
C ALA A 157 -15.10 -45.84 25.15
N THR A 158 -15.02 -44.54 24.87
CA THR A 158 -15.96 -43.54 25.41
C THR A 158 -16.85 -42.90 24.35
N GLY A 159 -16.53 -43.06 23.06
CA GLY A 159 -17.24 -42.38 21.98
C GLY A 159 -17.04 -40.85 21.96
N GLY A 160 -16.23 -40.30 22.86
CA GLY A 160 -15.81 -38.91 22.84
C GLY A 160 -14.89 -38.63 21.66
N TYR A 161 -15.04 -37.48 21.02
CA TYR A 161 -14.23 -37.07 19.88
C TYR A 161 -13.80 -35.62 19.97
N ASP A 162 -12.66 -35.32 19.34
CA ASP A 162 -12.17 -33.98 19.03
C ASP A 162 -11.99 -33.89 17.51
N PHE A 163 -12.71 -32.98 16.87
CA PHE A 163 -12.49 -32.60 15.48
C PHE A 163 -11.66 -31.32 15.44
N THR A 164 -10.73 -31.18 14.50
CA THR A 164 -9.91 -29.98 14.31
C THR A 164 -9.77 -29.64 12.84
N LEU A 165 -10.11 -28.40 12.46
CA LEU A 165 -9.80 -27.84 11.14
C LEU A 165 -8.33 -27.39 11.08
N LYS A 166 -7.65 -27.67 9.98
CA LYS A 166 -6.21 -27.41 9.80
C LYS A 166 -5.88 -26.56 8.57
N SER A 167 -6.78 -26.54 7.59
CA SER A 167 -6.63 -25.78 6.35
C SER A 167 -8.01 -25.44 5.81
N ASN A 168 -8.07 -24.40 4.99
CA ASN A 168 -9.25 -24.01 4.24
C ASN A 168 -9.80 -25.14 3.36
N LEU A 169 -11.03 -24.94 2.92
CA LEU A 169 -11.77 -25.68 1.94
C LEU A 169 -12.19 -24.70 0.85
N LEU A 170 -11.49 -24.70 -0.29
CA LEU A 170 -11.84 -23.85 -1.43
C LEU A 170 -13.26 -24.14 -1.94
N VAL A 171 -14.22 -23.29 -1.58
CA VAL A 171 -15.63 -23.44 -1.96
C VAL A 171 -16.05 -22.25 -2.79
N ALA A 172 -16.26 -22.49 -4.09
CA ALA A 172 -16.72 -21.41 -4.97
C ALA A 172 -18.10 -20.87 -4.52
N GLY A 173 -18.17 -19.57 -4.29
CA GLY A 173 -19.37 -18.86 -3.82
C GLY A 173 -19.10 -17.35 -3.74
N GLU A 174 -20.11 -16.58 -3.31
CA GLU A 174 -19.88 -15.19 -2.87
C GLU A 174 -20.23 -15.13 -1.38
N GLY A 175 -19.33 -14.58 -0.57
CA GLY A 175 -19.51 -14.32 0.86
C GLY A 175 -19.32 -15.55 1.74
N GLU A 176 -19.55 -15.39 3.06
CA GLU A 176 -19.44 -16.46 4.06
C GLU A 176 -20.43 -17.60 3.76
N ASN A 177 -19.96 -18.63 3.05
CA ASN A 177 -20.77 -19.75 2.61
C ASN A 177 -20.54 -20.98 3.49
N LEU A 178 -21.61 -21.73 3.76
CA LEU A 178 -21.52 -22.96 4.54
C LEU A 178 -21.27 -24.16 3.61
N ALA A 179 -20.15 -24.85 3.82
CA ALA A 179 -19.77 -26.04 3.08
C ALA A 179 -19.72 -27.29 3.97
N ALA A 180 -20.19 -28.42 3.46
CA ALA A 180 -19.96 -29.69 4.14
C ALA A 180 -18.52 -30.17 3.87
N LEU A 181 -17.73 -30.43 4.91
CA LEU A 181 -16.35 -30.93 4.79
C LEU A 181 -16.29 -32.22 3.97
N LEU A 182 -17.26 -33.11 4.20
CA LEU A 182 -17.43 -34.38 3.50
C LEU A 182 -18.89 -34.53 3.10
N GLN A 183 -19.14 -34.89 1.84
CA GLN A 183 -20.50 -35.04 1.30
C GLN A 183 -21.40 -35.99 2.13
N ASN A 184 -20.82 -37.01 2.78
CA ASN A 184 -21.55 -38.00 3.58
C ASN A 184 -21.14 -38.01 5.07
N GLY A 185 -20.44 -36.98 5.54
CA GLY A 185 -19.89 -36.95 6.91
C GLY A 185 -18.91 -38.09 7.22
N PHE A 186 -18.63 -38.28 8.51
CA PHE A 186 -17.90 -39.44 9.04
C PHE A 186 -18.88 -40.54 9.45
N SER A 187 -18.74 -41.74 8.89
CA SER A 187 -19.55 -42.90 9.24
C SER A 187 -18.94 -43.64 10.42
N ILE A 188 -19.69 -43.69 11.53
CA ILE A 188 -19.25 -44.24 12.80
C ILE A 188 -20.04 -45.52 13.07
N VAL A 189 -19.32 -46.63 13.15
CA VAL A 189 -19.86 -47.93 13.57
C VAL A 189 -19.53 -48.11 15.03
N ALA A 190 -20.55 -48.36 15.85
CA ALA A 190 -20.43 -48.53 17.29
C ALA A 190 -21.29 -49.72 17.75
N GLN A 191 -21.02 -50.18 18.97
CA GLN A 191 -21.69 -51.30 19.60
C GLN A 191 -21.97 -51.00 21.07
N ASP A 192 -22.96 -51.69 21.62
CA ASP A 192 -23.22 -51.72 23.04
C ASP A 192 -22.26 -52.69 23.78
N GLY A 193 -22.50 -52.86 25.08
CA GLY A 193 -21.62 -53.46 26.06
C GLY A 193 -21.38 -54.96 25.89
N ASP A 194 -22.30 -55.70 25.28
CA ASP A 194 -22.09 -57.12 24.93
C ASP A 194 -21.75 -57.37 23.46
N GLY A 195 -21.86 -56.33 22.63
CA GLY A 195 -21.23 -56.27 21.30
C GLY A 195 -22.20 -56.21 20.14
N ASP A 196 -23.48 -55.96 20.40
CA ASP A 196 -24.46 -55.74 19.34
C ASP A 196 -24.17 -54.41 18.61
N PRO A 197 -24.05 -54.43 17.28
CA PRO A 197 -23.78 -53.22 16.52
C PRO A 197 -25.06 -52.39 16.36
N VAL A 198 -24.90 -51.08 16.26
CA VAL A 198 -25.99 -50.22 15.78
C VAL A 198 -26.45 -50.67 14.39
N ALA A 199 -27.76 -50.75 14.17
CA ALA A 199 -28.34 -51.24 12.91
C ALA A 199 -27.95 -50.39 11.67
N ALA A 200 -27.60 -49.12 11.89
CA ALA A 200 -27.04 -48.22 10.89
C ALA A 200 -25.95 -47.35 11.53
N PRO A 201 -24.88 -46.99 10.79
CA PRO A 201 -23.84 -46.11 11.32
C PRO A 201 -24.39 -44.74 11.74
N ILE A 202 -23.80 -44.19 12.80
CA ILE A 202 -24.02 -42.80 13.21
C ILE A 202 -23.18 -41.90 12.29
N THR A 203 -23.74 -40.79 11.84
CA THR A 203 -23.05 -39.86 10.94
C THR A 203 -22.61 -38.59 11.67
N LEU A 204 -21.32 -38.31 11.74
CA LEU A 204 -20.83 -37.01 12.21
C LEU A 204 -20.62 -36.09 11.01
N ASN A 205 -21.48 -35.09 10.85
CA ASN A 205 -21.32 -34.04 9.85
C ASN A 205 -20.45 -32.90 10.41
N VAL A 206 -19.61 -32.35 9.54
CA VAL A 206 -18.83 -31.15 9.84
C VAL A 206 -19.12 -30.14 8.75
N ASN A 207 -19.67 -29.01 9.17
CA ASN A 207 -19.79 -27.85 8.30
C ASN A 207 -18.61 -26.92 8.54
N VAL A 208 -18.14 -26.30 7.48
CA VAL A 208 -17.07 -25.32 7.45
C VAL A 208 -17.66 -24.04 6.89
N VAL A 209 -17.53 -22.93 7.59
CA VAL A 209 -17.91 -21.61 7.05
C VAL A 209 -16.71 -20.99 6.37
N ASP A 210 -16.94 -20.55 5.14
CA ASP A 210 -15.98 -19.84 4.31
C ASP A 210 -15.50 -18.54 4.96
N ASP A 211 -14.25 -18.20 4.68
CA ASP A 211 -13.66 -16.92 5.04
C ASP A 211 -13.72 -15.98 3.84
N VAL A 212 -13.95 -14.69 4.07
CA VAL A 212 -14.08 -13.69 3.00
C VAL A 212 -12.98 -12.64 3.08
N PRO A 213 -12.56 -12.00 1.98
CA PRO A 213 -11.56 -10.95 2.03
C PRO A 213 -12.03 -9.72 2.81
N VAL A 214 -11.15 -9.13 3.61
CA VAL A 214 -11.42 -7.91 4.40
C VAL A 214 -10.31 -6.87 4.21
N LEU A 215 -10.69 -5.61 4.00
CA LEU A 215 -9.73 -4.50 3.90
C LEU A 215 -9.01 -4.29 5.23
N VAL A 216 -7.67 -4.31 5.23
CA VAL A 216 -6.84 -4.07 6.43
C VAL A 216 -6.09 -2.74 6.40
N SER A 217 -5.78 -2.20 5.22
CA SER A 217 -5.17 -0.88 5.07
C SER A 217 -5.79 -0.12 3.90
N ALA A 218 -6.35 1.06 4.13
CA ALA A 218 -6.93 1.89 3.07
C ALA A 218 -5.91 2.80 2.38
N THR A 219 -4.63 2.73 2.73
CA THR A 219 -3.61 3.65 2.23
C THR A 219 -2.28 2.96 2.01
N ASP A 220 -1.69 3.25 0.86
CA ASP A 220 -0.36 2.84 0.48
C ASP A 220 0.47 4.12 0.27
N THR A 221 1.64 4.21 0.92
CA THR A 221 2.51 5.38 0.84
C THR A 221 3.83 4.97 0.20
N LEU A 222 4.08 5.50 -0.99
CA LEU A 222 5.24 5.19 -1.79
C LEU A 222 6.43 6.06 -1.41
N ASN A 223 7.61 5.62 -1.84
CA ASN A 223 8.76 6.51 -1.95
C ASN A 223 8.44 7.65 -2.91
N ALA A 224 9.07 8.79 -2.67
CA ALA A 224 8.95 9.92 -3.56
C ALA A 224 9.49 9.61 -4.96
N VAL A 225 8.94 10.30 -5.94
CA VAL A 225 9.44 10.34 -7.32
C VAL A 225 9.89 11.75 -7.65
N GLU A 226 10.75 11.87 -8.66
CA GLU A 226 11.31 13.14 -9.12
C GLU A 226 10.94 13.35 -10.59
N ASP A 227 10.50 14.55 -10.95
CA ASP A 227 10.27 14.96 -12.33
C ASP A 227 11.55 15.33 -13.08
N ASP A 228 12.64 15.59 -12.37
CA ASP A 228 14.01 15.70 -12.89
C ASP A 228 14.43 14.51 -13.79
N ASN A 229 13.78 13.36 -13.62
CA ASN A 229 14.02 12.16 -14.42
C ASN A 229 13.16 12.09 -15.70
N LEU A 230 12.30 13.09 -15.92
CA LEU A 230 11.59 13.31 -17.17
C LEU A 230 12.53 13.95 -18.21
N ALA A 231 12.06 14.02 -19.44
CA ALA A 231 12.85 14.58 -20.52
C ALA A 231 13.06 16.10 -20.32
N GLY A 232 14.29 16.51 -20.04
CA GLY A 232 14.65 17.93 -19.85
C GLY A 232 15.09 18.29 -18.44
N GLY A 233 14.88 17.39 -17.45
CA GLY A 233 15.24 17.62 -16.05
C GLY A 233 16.72 17.91 -15.81
N ASN A 234 17.01 18.60 -14.71
CA ASN A 234 18.32 19.08 -14.32
C ASN A 234 18.72 18.55 -12.94
N ASN A 235 18.84 17.24 -12.82
CA ASN A 235 19.16 16.53 -11.56
C ASN A 235 20.21 17.21 -10.66
N GLU A 236 19.77 17.56 -9.45
CA GLU A 236 20.51 18.29 -8.41
C GLU A 236 21.25 17.45 -7.36
N THR A 237 21.49 16.15 -7.62
CA THR A 237 22.40 15.20 -6.90
C THR A 237 21.76 13.96 -6.28
N ASP A 238 20.44 13.77 -6.38
CA ASP A 238 19.75 12.59 -5.84
C ASP A 238 19.56 11.45 -6.86
N PRO A 239 19.52 10.17 -6.40
CA PRO A 239 19.40 9.01 -7.29
C PRO A 239 17.97 8.90 -7.81
N PRO A 240 17.71 9.24 -9.08
CA PRO A 240 16.37 9.61 -9.50
C PRO A 240 15.56 8.37 -9.89
N THR A 241 14.28 8.34 -9.53
CA THR A 241 13.30 7.45 -10.17
C THR A 241 12.02 8.22 -10.44
N ALA A 242 11.60 8.31 -11.72
CA ALA A 242 10.28 8.81 -12.11
C ALA A 242 9.15 7.80 -11.77
N SER A 243 9.47 6.76 -11.00
CA SER A 243 8.57 5.66 -10.72
C SER A 243 8.79 5.11 -9.32
N ALA A 244 7.71 4.74 -8.65
CA ALA A 244 7.72 4.04 -7.39
C ALA A 244 6.83 2.80 -7.46
N SER A 245 7.13 1.78 -6.66
CA SER A 245 6.41 0.50 -6.69
C SER A 245 5.82 0.18 -5.32
N GLY A 246 4.70 -0.54 -5.34
CA GLY A 246 3.98 -1.03 -4.15
C GLY A 246 3.18 -2.28 -4.49
N ASN A 247 2.26 -2.70 -3.61
CA ASN A 247 1.43 -3.88 -3.84
C ASN A 247 0.00 -3.65 -3.30
N LEU A 248 -1.00 -3.61 -4.18
CA LEU A 248 -2.40 -3.41 -3.78
C LEU A 248 -3.02 -4.62 -3.06
N ALA A 249 -2.46 -5.82 -3.24
CA ALA A 249 -2.95 -7.01 -2.56
C ALA A 249 -2.55 -7.05 -1.08
N ASP A 250 -1.52 -6.33 -0.63
CA ASP A 250 -1.15 -6.29 0.79
C ASP A 250 -2.11 -5.45 1.67
N ASN A 251 -2.97 -4.66 1.02
CA ASN A 251 -3.96 -3.80 1.67
C ASN A 251 -5.20 -4.57 2.13
N ILE A 252 -5.35 -5.82 1.68
CA ILE A 252 -6.50 -6.69 1.92
C ILE A 252 -5.99 -7.97 2.61
N ASN A 253 -6.66 -8.39 3.68
CA ASN A 253 -6.53 -9.74 4.16
C ASN A 253 -7.44 -10.64 3.32
N TRP A 254 -6.87 -11.47 2.47
CA TRP A 254 -7.57 -12.32 1.51
C TRP A 254 -8.02 -13.65 2.11
N GLY A 255 -8.28 -13.67 3.41
CA GLY A 255 -8.68 -14.86 4.13
C GLY A 255 -7.68 -16.01 4.15
N ALA A 256 -8.15 -17.14 4.68
CA ALA A 256 -7.37 -18.34 4.91
C ALA A 256 -6.89 -19.04 3.63
N ASP A 257 -7.55 -18.80 2.50
CA ASP A 257 -7.18 -19.29 1.17
C ASP A 257 -6.20 -18.36 0.46
N GLY A 258 -6.23 -17.07 0.79
CA GLY A 258 -5.28 -16.04 0.42
C GLY A 258 -5.47 -15.54 -1.02
N PHE A 259 -4.75 -14.48 -1.38
CA PHE A 259 -4.93 -13.77 -2.64
C PHE A 259 -5.03 -14.66 -3.89
N GLY A 260 -6.06 -14.40 -4.71
CA GLY A 260 -6.28 -15.01 -6.01
C GLY A 260 -5.84 -14.10 -7.14
N LYS A 261 -6.55 -12.98 -7.33
CA LYS A 261 -6.24 -11.96 -8.36
C LYS A 261 -6.97 -10.64 -8.09
N LEU A 262 -6.50 -9.56 -8.71
CA LEU A 262 -7.31 -8.36 -8.95
C LEU A 262 -8.14 -8.53 -10.22
N VAL A 263 -9.40 -8.13 -10.16
CA VAL A 263 -10.34 -8.12 -11.28
C VAL A 263 -10.26 -6.78 -12.02
N SER A 264 -10.33 -5.66 -11.28
CA SER A 264 -10.22 -4.33 -11.87
C SER A 264 -9.66 -3.30 -10.89
N VAL A 265 -9.06 -2.24 -11.45
CA VAL A 265 -8.66 -1.04 -10.71
C VAL A 265 -9.25 0.17 -11.40
N ASN A 266 -10.04 0.96 -10.65
CA ASN A 266 -10.80 2.10 -11.13
C ASN A 266 -11.69 1.78 -12.35
N GLY A 267 -12.25 0.57 -12.37
CA GLY A 267 -13.07 0.04 -13.48
C GLY A 267 -12.30 -0.41 -14.72
N VAL A 268 -10.96 -0.40 -14.68
CA VAL A 268 -10.11 -0.95 -15.75
C VAL A 268 -9.76 -2.40 -15.42
N GLU A 269 -10.09 -3.31 -16.34
CA GLU A 269 -9.73 -4.73 -16.24
C GLU A 269 -8.33 -5.00 -16.82
N ALA A 270 -7.78 -6.17 -16.49
CA ALA A 270 -6.47 -6.58 -16.97
C ALA A 270 -6.47 -6.90 -18.47
N ASP A 271 -5.37 -6.56 -19.16
CA ASP A 271 -5.15 -6.96 -20.55
C ASP A 271 -4.81 -8.46 -20.71
N GLU A 272 -4.53 -8.90 -21.94
CA GLU A 272 -4.12 -10.30 -22.20
C GLU A 272 -2.82 -10.71 -21.48
N GLY A 273 -2.00 -9.73 -21.07
CA GLY A 273 -0.78 -9.93 -20.27
C GLY A 273 -1.02 -9.91 -18.75
N GLY A 274 -2.26 -9.68 -18.31
CA GLY A 274 -2.60 -9.58 -16.89
C GLY A 274 -2.23 -8.23 -16.26
N THR A 275 -1.98 -7.20 -17.07
CA THR A 275 -1.66 -5.85 -16.58
C THR A 275 -2.90 -4.95 -16.63
N ILE A 276 -3.20 -4.28 -15.52
CA ILE A 276 -4.21 -3.22 -15.42
C ILE A 276 -3.49 -1.88 -15.51
N THR A 277 -3.84 -1.04 -16.48
CA THR A 277 -3.20 0.28 -16.67
C THR A 277 -4.21 1.40 -16.46
N VAL A 278 -4.00 2.19 -15.40
CA VAL A 278 -4.79 3.40 -15.12
C VAL A 278 -3.94 4.62 -15.43
N ILE A 279 -4.47 5.56 -16.23
CA ILE A 279 -3.79 6.80 -16.61
C ILE A 279 -4.62 7.97 -16.08
N ALA A 280 -3.96 8.97 -15.50
CA ALA A 280 -4.60 10.22 -15.09
C ALA A 280 -5.38 10.84 -16.26
N SER A 281 -6.50 11.52 -15.98
CA SER A 281 -7.32 12.14 -17.04
C SER A 281 -6.57 13.21 -17.84
N ASP A 282 -5.57 13.85 -17.23
CA ASP A 282 -4.68 14.82 -17.87
C ASP A 282 -3.40 14.20 -18.45
N GLY A 283 -3.19 12.89 -18.25
CA GLY A 283 -2.00 12.14 -18.66
C GLY A 283 -0.73 12.48 -17.88
N SER A 284 -0.85 13.04 -16.66
CA SER A 284 0.30 13.39 -15.81
C SER A 284 1.03 12.18 -15.22
N TRP A 285 0.32 11.07 -14.99
CA TRP A 285 0.89 9.85 -14.45
C TRP A 285 0.15 8.61 -14.94
N LYS A 286 0.78 7.44 -14.75
CA LYS A 286 0.14 6.13 -14.93
C LYS A 286 0.42 5.21 -13.73
N LEU A 287 -0.49 4.27 -13.50
CA LEU A 287 -0.37 3.17 -12.55
C LEU A 287 -0.53 1.86 -13.33
N GLU A 288 0.49 1.02 -13.30
CA GLU A 288 0.48 -0.30 -13.94
C GLU A 288 0.49 -1.37 -12.85
N VAL A 289 -0.58 -2.18 -12.78
CA VAL A 289 -0.80 -3.20 -11.74
C VAL A 289 -0.81 -4.59 -12.38
N GLN A 290 -0.03 -5.52 -11.83
CA GLN A 290 -0.09 -6.93 -12.23
C GLN A 290 -1.24 -7.62 -11.48
N ALA A 291 -2.30 -7.99 -12.19
CA ALA A 291 -3.51 -8.56 -11.60
C ALA A 291 -3.26 -9.83 -10.78
N ALA A 292 -2.25 -10.63 -11.16
CA ALA A 292 -1.94 -11.92 -10.52
C ALA A 292 -1.10 -11.80 -9.23
N SER A 293 -0.49 -10.65 -8.94
CA SER A 293 0.30 -10.44 -7.72
C SER A 293 -0.12 -9.23 -6.90
N GLY A 294 -0.88 -8.30 -7.49
CA GLY A 294 -1.20 -7.00 -6.89
C GLY A 294 -0.04 -6.00 -6.95
N ASP A 295 1.15 -6.42 -7.39
CA ASP A 295 2.30 -5.53 -7.54
C ASP A 295 1.98 -4.43 -8.55
N TYR A 296 2.38 -3.20 -8.24
CA TYR A 296 2.19 -2.10 -9.15
C TYR A 296 3.40 -1.18 -9.24
N THR A 297 3.45 -0.44 -10.35
CA THR A 297 4.39 0.66 -10.56
C THR A 297 3.61 1.92 -10.90
N PHE A 298 3.78 2.95 -10.07
CA PHE A 298 3.41 4.31 -10.39
C PHE A 298 4.51 4.91 -11.27
N THR A 299 4.16 5.64 -12.32
CA THR A 299 5.11 6.37 -13.17
C THR A 299 4.61 7.78 -13.42
N LEU A 300 5.44 8.76 -13.07
CA LEU A 300 5.23 10.14 -13.45
C LEU A 300 5.52 10.32 -14.95
N LEU A 301 4.66 11.03 -15.66
CA LEU A 301 4.75 11.24 -17.11
C LEU A 301 4.86 12.73 -17.48
N LYS A 302 4.48 13.63 -16.58
CA LYS A 302 4.61 15.08 -16.70
C LYS A 302 5.08 15.67 -15.38
N PRO A 303 5.82 16.79 -15.40
CA PRO A 303 6.19 17.52 -14.20
C PRO A 303 4.95 17.92 -13.40
N ALA A 304 5.13 18.06 -12.09
CA ALA A 304 4.03 18.32 -11.17
C ALA A 304 4.11 19.75 -10.65
N THR A 305 3.28 20.65 -11.20
CA THR A 305 3.30 22.07 -10.83
C THR A 305 3.20 22.30 -9.33
N HIS A 306 4.06 23.14 -8.78
CA HIS A 306 3.98 23.58 -7.38
C HIS A 306 3.42 25.00 -7.24
N SER A 307 3.39 25.48 -5.99
CA SER A 307 2.78 26.78 -5.66
C SER A 307 3.69 27.69 -4.83
N ASP A 308 4.88 27.22 -4.45
CA ASP A 308 5.83 27.97 -3.63
C ASP A 308 7.18 28.09 -4.36
N PRO A 309 7.45 29.25 -4.99
CA PRO A 309 8.60 29.43 -5.88
C PRO A 309 9.92 29.73 -5.14
N SER A 310 10.10 29.19 -3.92
CA SER A 310 11.07 29.75 -2.97
C SER A 310 12.20 28.82 -2.52
N THR A 311 12.09 27.51 -2.72
CA THR A 311 13.21 26.57 -2.52
C THR A 311 13.26 25.47 -3.59
N GLU A 312 14.19 24.52 -3.43
CA GLU A 312 14.49 23.42 -4.36
C GLU A 312 14.09 22.06 -3.74
N ASN A 313 13.25 22.05 -2.69
CA ASN A 313 12.91 20.85 -1.91
C ASN A 313 11.39 20.71 -1.68
N GLU A 314 10.61 21.41 -2.49
CA GLU A 314 9.18 21.35 -2.51
C GLU A 314 8.76 19.98 -3.06
N PHE A 315 7.71 19.43 -2.47
CA PHE A 315 7.06 18.27 -3.02
C PHE A 315 5.55 18.45 -3.00
N VAL A 316 4.89 17.86 -3.99
CA VAL A 316 3.44 17.71 -4.02
C VAL A 316 3.06 16.26 -3.76
N THR A 317 2.26 16.03 -2.72
CA THR A 317 1.69 14.70 -2.47
C THR A 317 0.51 14.46 -3.41
N LEU A 318 0.67 13.57 -4.38
CA LEU A 318 -0.44 13.01 -5.15
C LEU A 318 -1.11 11.92 -4.31
N SER A 319 -2.37 12.13 -3.94
CA SER A 319 -3.16 11.20 -3.11
C SER A 319 -4.39 10.74 -3.88
N ASN A 320 -4.26 9.67 -4.66
CA ASN A 320 -5.32 9.17 -5.54
C ASN A 320 -6.01 7.95 -4.92
N SER A 321 -7.34 7.98 -4.84
CA SER A 321 -8.16 6.85 -4.40
C SER A 321 -8.59 6.02 -5.60
N PHE A 322 -8.29 4.72 -5.56
CA PHE A 322 -8.63 3.76 -6.60
C PHE A 322 -9.70 2.80 -6.06
N ALA A 323 -10.79 2.62 -6.80
CA ALA A 323 -11.71 1.51 -6.56
C ALA A 323 -11.02 0.21 -6.99
N VAL A 324 -10.85 -0.73 -6.08
CA VAL A 324 -10.15 -2.00 -6.28
C VAL A 324 -11.17 -3.12 -6.13
N VAL A 325 -11.32 -3.91 -7.19
CA VAL A 325 -12.11 -5.14 -7.18
C VAL A 325 -11.15 -6.32 -7.33
N GLY A 326 -11.24 -7.29 -6.44
CA GLY A 326 -10.43 -8.51 -6.49
C GLY A 326 -11.13 -9.71 -5.89
N GLU A 327 -10.53 -10.87 -6.08
CA GLU A 327 -11.00 -12.18 -5.65
C GLU A 327 -9.84 -12.93 -4.96
N ASP A 328 -10.13 -13.69 -3.91
CA ASP A 328 -9.23 -14.72 -3.38
C ASP A 328 -9.26 -16.00 -4.26
N LYS A 329 -8.85 -17.16 -3.73
CA LYS A 329 -8.63 -18.37 -4.53
C LYS A 329 -9.89 -19.17 -4.79
N ASP A 330 -10.90 -19.12 -3.94
CA ASP A 330 -12.20 -19.75 -4.22
C ASP A 330 -13.20 -18.79 -4.88
N GLY A 331 -12.92 -17.49 -4.84
CA GLY A 331 -13.57 -16.49 -5.69
C GLY A 331 -14.41 -15.48 -4.93
N ASP A 332 -14.27 -15.41 -3.61
CA ASP A 332 -14.92 -14.39 -2.82
C ASP A 332 -14.39 -13.00 -3.18
N ALA A 333 -15.33 -12.15 -3.57
CA ALA A 333 -15.03 -10.84 -4.12
C ALA A 333 -15.03 -9.75 -3.04
N ILE A 334 -14.11 -8.81 -3.18
CA ILE A 334 -14.11 -7.55 -2.44
C ILE A 334 -14.15 -6.37 -3.41
N ASP A 335 -14.98 -5.38 -3.10
CA ASP A 335 -15.06 -4.08 -3.78
C ASP A 335 -14.81 -2.97 -2.74
N THR A 336 -13.63 -2.36 -2.82
CA THR A 336 -13.14 -1.41 -1.82
C THR A 336 -12.32 -0.29 -2.43
N ASN A 337 -11.90 0.67 -1.63
CA ASN A 337 -11.05 1.76 -2.07
C ASN A 337 -9.68 1.72 -1.38
N VAL A 338 -8.62 1.78 -2.16
CA VAL A 338 -7.24 1.97 -1.68
C VAL A 338 -6.73 3.32 -2.15
N THR A 339 -6.12 4.09 -1.25
CA THR A 339 -5.48 5.38 -1.59
C THR A 339 -3.99 5.18 -1.78
N VAL A 340 -3.47 5.46 -2.97
CA VAL A 340 -2.02 5.50 -3.20
C VAL A 340 -1.55 6.94 -3.05
N LYS A 341 -0.57 7.13 -2.16
CA LYS A 341 0.11 8.40 -1.92
C LYS A 341 1.53 8.33 -2.46
N VAL A 342 1.89 9.31 -3.26
CA VAL A 342 3.24 9.50 -3.78
C VAL A 342 3.60 10.97 -3.67
N ASP A 343 4.75 11.25 -3.08
CA ASP A 343 5.33 12.58 -3.08
C ASP A 343 6.09 12.77 -4.39
N VAL A 344 5.85 13.87 -5.09
CA VAL A 344 6.59 14.27 -6.29
C VAL A 344 7.46 15.45 -5.91
N TYR A 345 8.77 15.25 -5.91
CA TYR A 345 9.74 16.33 -5.82
C TYR A 345 9.85 17.03 -7.15
N ASP A 346 10.03 18.33 -7.04
CA ASP A 346 10.01 19.29 -8.13
C ASP A 346 11.42 19.79 -8.49
N ASP A 347 11.63 20.20 -9.74
CA ASP A 347 12.91 20.71 -10.23
C ASP A 347 13.00 22.24 -10.24
N ALA A 348 14.08 22.78 -9.69
CA ALA A 348 14.34 24.22 -9.71
C ALA A 348 15.29 24.59 -10.86
N PRO A 349 15.21 25.83 -11.39
CA PRO A 349 16.08 26.26 -12.45
C PRO A 349 17.50 26.47 -11.92
N VAL A 350 18.50 25.98 -12.65
CA VAL A 350 19.92 26.07 -12.28
C VAL A 350 20.81 26.64 -13.37
N MET A 351 21.99 27.09 -12.97
CA MET A 351 23.03 27.44 -13.93
C MET A 351 23.50 26.17 -14.64
N LYS A 352 23.65 26.22 -15.96
CA LYS A 352 24.26 25.11 -16.69
C LYS A 352 25.68 24.87 -16.16
N SER A 353 26.01 23.60 -15.90
CA SER A 353 27.33 23.20 -15.38
C SER A 353 28.50 23.68 -16.26
N GLU A 354 28.25 23.80 -17.57
CA GLU A 354 29.12 24.51 -18.51
C GLU A 354 28.29 25.53 -19.30
N PHE A 355 28.49 26.82 -19.03
CA PHE A 355 27.94 27.91 -19.84
C PHE A 355 29.07 28.81 -20.36
N THR A 356 28.83 29.44 -21.52
CA THR A 356 29.70 30.53 -22.00
C THR A 356 29.11 31.85 -21.51
N PRO A 357 29.86 32.64 -20.72
CA PRO A 357 29.44 33.97 -20.32
C PRO A 357 29.00 34.82 -21.51
N ILE A 358 27.93 35.57 -21.34
CA ILE A 358 27.53 36.60 -22.30
C ILE A 358 28.31 37.87 -21.95
N THR A 359 29.16 38.31 -22.86
CA THR A 359 29.83 39.62 -22.78
C THR A 359 29.31 40.51 -23.89
N ALA A 360 28.44 41.45 -23.53
CA ALA A 360 28.07 42.55 -24.40
C ALA A 360 29.23 43.56 -24.48
N ALA A 361 29.34 44.28 -25.58
CA ALA A 361 30.33 45.34 -25.75
C ALA A 361 29.64 46.59 -26.31
N VAL A 362 29.98 47.74 -25.74
CA VAL A 362 29.59 49.06 -26.23
C VAL A 362 30.81 49.96 -26.33
N ASP A 363 30.62 51.05 -27.04
CA ASP A 363 31.65 52.01 -27.41
C ASP A 363 31.26 53.42 -26.98
N GLU A 364 32.15 54.11 -26.28
CA GLU A 364 31.92 55.49 -25.85
C GLU A 364 31.93 56.46 -27.05
N ASP A 365 32.68 56.15 -28.10
CA ASP A 365 32.74 56.90 -29.36
C ASP A 365 31.36 57.14 -30.00
N ALA A 366 30.42 56.23 -29.74
CA ALA A 366 29.07 56.28 -30.28
C ALA A 366 28.10 57.13 -29.43
N LEU A 367 28.56 57.71 -28.32
CA LEU A 367 27.74 58.55 -27.45
C LEU A 367 27.37 59.86 -28.14
N THR A 368 26.07 60.12 -28.22
CA THR A 368 25.50 61.35 -28.80
C THR A 368 24.48 61.93 -27.84
N GLY A 369 24.90 62.77 -26.89
CA GLY A 369 23.98 63.35 -25.91
C GLY A 369 24.66 64.01 -24.72
N GLN A 370 24.47 63.40 -23.53
CA GLN A 370 25.01 63.89 -22.24
C GLN A 370 26.55 63.84 -22.17
N SER A 371 27.13 62.92 -22.94
CA SER A 371 28.49 62.99 -23.44
C SER A 371 28.46 63.06 -24.97
N THR A 372 29.48 63.70 -25.54
CA THR A 372 29.77 63.63 -26.97
C THR A 372 31.02 62.78 -27.09
N GLY A 373 30.83 61.49 -27.34
CA GLY A 373 31.95 60.61 -27.67
C GLY A 373 32.68 61.18 -28.88
N ASN A 374 34.01 61.09 -28.88
CA ASN A 374 34.78 61.50 -30.04
C ASN A 374 34.89 60.36 -31.05
N ALA A 375 33.93 60.29 -31.98
CA ALA A 375 34.01 59.36 -33.10
C ALA A 375 35.33 59.53 -33.88
N ASP A 376 36.24 58.56 -33.75
CA ASP A 376 37.64 58.72 -34.11
C ASP A 376 38.09 57.78 -35.23
N ASP A 377 37.52 57.95 -36.42
CA ASP A 377 37.92 57.18 -37.61
C ASP A 377 39.46 57.27 -37.86
N SER A 378 40.18 56.16 -37.60
CA SER A 378 41.59 55.93 -37.94
C SER A 378 42.66 56.77 -37.21
N ARG A 379 42.46 57.11 -35.93
CA ARG A 379 43.49 57.79 -35.12
C ARG A 379 44.57 56.82 -34.59
N PRO A 380 45.83 57.28 -34.43
CA PRO A 380 46.82 56.50 -33.69
C PRO A 380 46.36 56.25 -32.25
N GLY A 381 46.21 54.98 -31.87
CA GLY A 381 45.70 54.60 -30.55
C GLY A 381 44.28 54.01 -30.56
N GLU A 382 43.61 53.99 -31.72
CA GLU A 382 42.30 53.35 -31.92
C GLU A 382 42.41 51.83 -31.91
N THR A 383 41.47 51.19 -31.23
CA THR A 383 41.23 49.75 -31.21
C THR A 383 39.92 49.48 -31.94
N ALA A 384 39.85 48.40 -32.72
CA ALA A 384 38.61 48.06 -33.40
C ALA A 384 37.48 47.76 -32.38
N GLY A 385 36.55 48.70 -32.22
CA GLY A 385 35.41 48.63 -31.31
C GLY A 385 34.09 48.24 -31.97
N THR A 386 32.98 48.47 -31.26
CA THR A 386 31.63 48.20 -31.80
C THR A 386 31.05 49.40 -32.53
N ASN A 387 31.62 50.60 -32.33
CA ASN A 387 31.07 51.87 -32.80
C ASN A 387 29.58 52.03 -32.44
N SER A 388 29.18 51.48 -31.28
CA SER A 388 27.78 51.45 -30.85
C SER A 388 27.68 51.63 -29.33
N ALA A 389 26.87 52.60 -28.91
CA ALA A 389 26.48 52.77 -27.52
C ALA A 389 25.39 51.77 -27.10
N VAL A 390 24.98 50.87 -28.00
CA VAL A 390 23.91 49.88 -27.78
C VAL A 390 24.42 48.48 -28.07
N ALA A 391 24.20 47.58 -27.12
CA ALA A 391 24.39 46.15 -27.30
C ALA A 391 23.06 45.43 -27.11
N SER A 392 22.78 44.41 -27.92
CA SER A 392 21.52 43.66 -27.82
C SER A 392 21.71 42.17 -28.07
N GLY A 393 21.02 41.37 -27.27
CA GLY A 393 20.84 39.94 -27.49
C GLY A 393 19.48 39.67 -28.12
N ALA A 394 19.45 38.79 -29.14
CA ALA A 394 18.20 38.34 -29.73
C ALA A 394 17.38 37.49 -28.74
N ALA A 395 16.12 37.19 -29.08
CA ALA A 395 15.31 36.23 -28.35
C ALA A 395 16.08 34.91 -28.13
N GLY A 396 16.07 34.42 -26.90
CA GLY A 396 16.78 33.22 -26.45
C GLY A 396 18.25 33.43 -26.08
N ALA A 397 18.79 34.66 -26.12
CA ALA A 397 20.21 34.89 -25.81
C ALA A 397 20.58 34.41 -24.41
N LEU A 398 19.72 34.67 -23.41
CA LEU A 398 19.96 34.26 -22.02
C LEU A 398 19.71 32.76 -21.75
N ASN A 399 18.97 32.05 -22.62
CA ASN A 399 18.65 30.61 -22.45
C ASN A 399 19.89 29.72 -22.42
N ALA A 400 21.01 30.19 -22.97
CA ALA A 400 22.28 29.47 -22.97
C ALA A 400 22.90 29.34 -21.56
N LEU A 401 22.47 30.18 -20.60
CA LEU A 401 23.06 30.25 -19.26
C LEU A 401 22.41 29.31 -18.25
N VAL A 402 21.13 28.98 -18.45
CA VAL A 402 20.29 28.29 -17.45
C VAL A 402 19.72 26.99 -18.00
N SER A 403 19.49 26.05 -17.09
CA SER A 403 18.62 24.88 -17.24
C SER A 403 17.40 25.13 -16.35
N VAL A 404 16.21 24.75 -16.81
CA VAL A 404 14.92 25.00 -16.14
C VAL A 404 14.11 23.71 -16.02
N GLY A 405 14.84 22.60 -15.99
CA GLY A 405 14.25 21.30 -15.81
C GLY A 405 13.26 20.84 -16.86
N ALA A 406 12.42 19.92 -16.43
CA ALA A 406 11.38 19.30 -17.23
C ALA A 406 10.18 20.24 -17.46
N ASP A 407 10.12 21.39 -16.77
CA ASP A 407 9.00 22.34 -16.78
C ASP A 407 8.82 23.20 -18.04
N GLY A 408 9.76 23.12 -18.98
CA GLY A 408 9.64 23.79 -20.27
C GLY A 408 10.62 24.95 -20.42
N PRO A 409 10.32 26.02 -21.19
CA PRO A 409 11.31 27.05 -21.46
C PRO A 409 11.39 28.12 -20.37
N ALA A 410 12.61 28.60 -20.09
CA ALA A 410 12.86 29.72 -19.20
C ALA A 410 12.19 31.03 -19.69
N SER A 411 11.62 31.77 -18.75
CA SER A 411 11.27 33.18 -18.86
C SER A 411 12.27 34.04 -18.09
N PHE A 412 12.61 35.23 -18.60
CA PHE A 412 13.57 36.13 -17.96
C PHE A 412 12.94 37.45 -17.50
N SER A 413 13.48 38.01 -16.41
CA SER A 413 13.08 39.32 -15.90
C SER A 413 14.23 40.01 -15.17
N LEU A 414 14.06 41.31 -14.89
CA LEU A 414 14.97 42.02 -14.01
C LEU A 414 14.53 41.90 -12.54
N LYS A 415 15.49 41.70 -11.66
CA LYS A 415 15.30 41.78 -10.21
C LYS A 415 15.08 43.24 -9.80
N THR A 416 14.08 43.51 -8.98
CA THR A 416 13.94 44.83 -8.34
C THR A 416 15.12 45.08 -7.42
N GLN A 417 15.75 46.24 -7.54
CA GLN A 417 16.97 46.60 -6.81
C GLN A 417 16.86 48.02 -6.29
N THR A 418 17.06 48.22 -4.99
CA THR A 418 17.26 49.54 -4.38
C THR A 418 18.65 50.06 -4.74
N PRO A 419 18.87 51.39 -4.80
CA PRO A 419 20.15 51.97 -5.20
C PRO A 419 21.37 51.33 -4.51
N ILE A 420 22.30 50.84 -5.32
CA ILE A 420 23.58 50.27 -4.87
C ILE A 420 24.72 50.85 -5.70
N ASP A 421 25.88 51.07 -5.10
CA ASP A 421 27.06 51.55 -5.81
C ASP A 421 27.59 50.46 -6.76
N SER A 422 27.80 50.81 -8.02
CA SER A 422 28.39 49.90 -9.01
C SER A 422 29.91 49.73 -8.86
N GLY A 423 30.56 50.65 -8.13
CA GLY A 423 32.02 50.75 -8.06
C GLY A 423 32.66 51.41 -9.29
N LEU A 424 31.85 51.90 -10.24
CA LEU A 424 32.28 52.68 -11.39
C LEU A 424 32.00 54.17 -11.14
N ASP A 425 32.80 55.04 -11.74
CA ASP A 425 32.59 56.48 -11.73
C ASP A 425 32.24 56.99 -13.14
N SER A 426 31.58 58.13 -13.20
CA SER A 426 31.28 58.87 -14.44
C SER A 426 31.50 60.35 -14.18
N LYS A 427 32.40 61.00 -14.90
CA LYS A 427 32.85 62.39 -14.62
C LYS A 427 33.31 62.57 -13.17
N GLY A 428 33.95 61.56 -12.59
CA GLY A 428 34.47 61.54 -11.23
C GLY A 428 33.42 61.39 -10.12
N ALA A 429 32.20 60.99 -10.44
CA ALA A 429 31.13 60.74 -9.48
C ALA A 429 30.59 59.31 -9.62
N SER A 430 30.27 58.68 -8.49
CA SER A 430 29.90 57.26 -8.44
C SER A 430 28.58 56.96 -9.16
N VAL A 431 28.61 55.89 -9.95
CA VAL A 431 27.46 55.37 -10.69
C VAL A 431 26.71 54.39 -9.81
N MET A 432 25.47 54.74 -9.49
CA MET A 432 24.53 53.92 -8.73
C MET A 432 23.68 53.06 -9.67
N ILE A 433 23.32 51.85 -9.25
CA ILE A 433 22.41 50.95 -9.96
C ILE A 433 21.09 50.86 -9.20
N VAL A 434 19.98 51.02 -9.92
CA VAL A 434 18.62 50.77 -9.44
C VAL A 434 17.85 49.99 -10.50
N SER A 435 16.89 49.16 -10.09
CA SER A 435 16.02 48.43 -11.02
C SER A 435 14.59 48.40 -10.48
N ASP A 436 13.63 48.74 -11.33
CA ASP A 436 12.20 48.62 -11.02
C ASP A 436 11.61 47.26 -11.45
N GLY A 437 12.43 46.37 -12.01
CA GLY A 437 12.02 45.08 -12.58
C GLY A 437 11.64 45.11 -14.06
N THR A 438 11.53 46.30 -14.65
CA THR A 438 11.32 46.50 -16.11
C THR A 438 12.55 47.11 -16.76
N THR A 439 13.16 48.12 -16.14
CA THR A 439 14.40 48.76 -16.58
C THR A 439 15.36 48.88 -15.41
N LEU A 440 16.61 48.51 -15.65
CA LEU A 440 17.72 48.78 -14.75
C LEU A 440 18.41 50.05 -15.24
N HIS A 441 18.63 50.99 -14.32
CA HIS A 441 19.28 52.27 -14.57
C HIS A 441 20.61 52.33 -13.83
N GLY A 442 21.68 52.68 -14.55
CA GLY A 442 22.92 53.21 -13.99
C GLY A 442 22.86 54.73 -14.01
N TYR A 443 23.09 55.41 -12.89
CA TYR A 443 22.94 56.86 -12.79
C TYR A 443 23.89 57.51 -11.78
N VAL A 444 24.20 58.79 -11.99
CA VAL A 444 24.88 59.64 -11.01
C VAL A 444 23.85 60.53 -10.32
N ASN A 445 23.82 60.47 -8.99
CA ASN A 445 22.89 61.25 -8.17
C ASN A 445 23.33 62.73 -8.11
N ASN A 446 22.56 63.61 -8.75
CA ASN A 446 22.79 65.05 -8.77
C ASN A 446 21.82 65.81 -7.85
N GLY A 447 20.67 65.21 -7.52
CA GLY A 447 19.59 65.83 -6.74
C GLY A 447 19.69 65.67 -5.23
N GLY A 448 20.54 64.76 -4.73
CA GLY A 448 20.65 64.42 -3.31
C GLY A 448 19.45 63.63 -2.76
N GLY A 449 18.58 63.12 -3.64
CA GLY A 449 17.47 62.22 -3.31
C GLY A 449 17.93 60.81 -2.95
N ALA A 450 17.03 60.00 -2.37
CA ALA A 450 17.34 58.63 -1.93
C ALA A 450 17.17 57.55 -3.04
N GLY A 451 17.01 57.96 -4.30
CA GLY A 451 16.75 57.07 -5.45
C GLY A 451 16.98 57.79 -6.78
N PHE A 452 16.70 57.10 -7.88
CA PHE A 452 16.78 57.69 -9.22
C PHE A 452 15.59 58.60 -9.48
N ASP A 453 15.85 59.84 -9.88
CA ASP A 453 14.83 60.81 -10.27
C ASP A 453 15.19 61.61 -11.54
N GLU A 454 14.27 62.44 -12.03
CA GLU A 454 14.43 63.21 -13.28
C GLU A 454 15.62 64.21 -13.24
N GLY A 455 16.09 64.58 -12.05
CA GLY A 455 17.25 65.45 -11.87
C GLY A 455 18.60 64.73 -11.96
N ASP A 456 18.59 63.40 -11.96
CA ASP A 456 19.79 62.59 -12.01
C ASP A 456 20.29 62.36 -13.43
N ARG A 457 21.60 62.14 -13.53
CA ARG A 457 22.26 61.93 -14.82
C ARG A 457 22.35 60.44 -15.10
N GLU A 458 21.62 59.99 -16.10
CA GLU A 458 21.57 58.57 -16.48
C GLU A 458 22.81 58.19 -17.29
N VAL A 459 23.52 57.16 -16.86
CA VAL A 459 24.78 56.66 -17.46
C VAL A 459 24.51 55.47 -18.36
N PHE A 460 23.64 54.54 -17.97
CA PHE A 460 23.23 53.43 -18.83
C PHE A 460 21.86 52.87 -18.46
N THR A 461 21.28 52.08 -19.35
CA THR A 461 20.07 51.29 -19.10
C THR A 461 20.19 49.85 -19.59
N LEU A 462 19.52 48.93 -18.91
CA LEU A 462 19.29 47.55 -19.35
C LEU A 462 17.80 47.22 -19.32
N THR A 463 17.29 46.60 -20.39
CA THR A 463 15.99 45.93 -20.43
C THR A 463 16.17 44.46 -20.80
N VAL A 464 15.39 43.58 -20.18
CA VAL A 464 15.36 42.13 -20.47
C VAL A 464 13.95 41.72 -20.86
N GLY A 465 13.81 41.06 -22.01
CA GLY A 465 12.55 40.47 -22.45
C GLY A 465 12.33 39.09 -21.85
N SER A 466 11.06 38.70 -21.66
CA SER A 466 10.71 37.37 -21.12
C SER A 466 11.22 36.22 -21.99
N ASP A 467 11.44 36.45 -23.28
CA ASP A 467 12.03 35.48 -24.21
C ASP A 467 13.57 35.38 -24.11
N GLY A 468 14.20 36.04 -23.14
CA GLY A 468 15.65 36.04 -22.96
C GLY A 468 16.40 37.00 -23.90
N SER A 469 15.70 37.89 -24.62
CA SER A 469 16.33 39.03 -25.29
C SER A 469 16.77 40.10 -24.30
N TYR A 470 17.76 40.93 -24.68
CA TYR A 470 18.17 42.06 -23.86
C TYR A 470 18.62 43.24 -24.72
N THR A 471 18.55 44.45 -24.15
CA THR A 471 19.15 45.65 -24.73
C THR A 471 19.83 46.44 -23.62
N PHE A 472 21.15 46.60 -23.77
CA PHE A 472 21.95 47.53 -22.98
C PHE A 472 22.18 48.80 -23.80
N THR A 473 22.09 49.97 -23.16
CA THR A 473 22.36 51.26 -23.79
C THR A 473 23.21 52.11 -22.87
N LEU A 474 24.40 52.48 -23.33
CA LEU A 474 25.24 53.50 -22.73
C LEU A 474 24.70 54.88 -23.13
N LYS A 475 24.55 55.76 -22.15
CA LYS A 475 23.95 57.10 -22.30
C LYS A 475 24.91 58.22 -21.88
N ASP A 476 25.96 57.88 -21.15
CA ASP A 476 26.99 58.80 -20.69
C ASP A 476 28.31 58.03 -20.44
N GLN A 477 29.44 58.72 -20.44
CA GLN A 477 30.77 58.11 -20.25
C GLN A 477 30.92 57.45 -18.88
N ILE A 478 31.70 56.39 -18.82
CA ILE A 478 32.23 55.74 -17.62
C ILE A 478 33.73 56.03 -17.56
N ASP A 479 34.24 56.36 -16.38
CA ASP A 479 35.65 56.71 -16.24
C ASP A 479 36.53 55.44 -16.30
N HIS A 480 37.63 55.49 -17.05
CA HIS A 480 38.56 54.38 -17.25
C HIS A 480 39.86 54.57 -16.44
N PRO A 481 39.89 54.23 -15.13
CA PRO A 481 40.99 54.60 -14.22
C PRO A 481 42.32 53.88 -14.52
N SER A 482 42.33 52.92 -15.43
CA SER A 482 43.48 52.04 -15.67
C SER A 482 44.68 52.73 -16.32
N LEU A 483 44.50 53.91 -16.91
CA LEU A 483 45.56 54.67 -17.59
C LEU A 483 45.65 56.16 -17.22
N ASN A 484 44.86 56.67 -16.26
CA ASN A 484 44.92 58.07 -15.83
C ASN A 484 46.35 58.51 -15.51
N ASP A 485 46.82 59.56 -16.18
CA ASP A 485 48.17 60.13 -16.05
C ASP A 485 49.33 59.16 -16.41
N ALA A 486 49.04 58.08 -17.13
CA ALA A 486 50.01 57.08 -17.59
C ALA A 486 50.27 57.16 -19.11
N ASN A 487 51.35 56.53 -19.58
CA ASN A 487 51.63 56.48 -21.02
C ASN A 487 50.62 55.55 -21.72
N GLY A 488 49.81 56.08 -22.64
CA GLY A 488 48.68 55.36 -23.25
C GLY A 488 47.30 55.83 -22.77
N ASP A 489 47.22 56.81 -21.87
CA ASP A 489 45.97 57.50 -21.45
C ASP A 489 45.22 58.18 -22.62
N ASN A 490 45.87 58.29 -23.78
CA ASN A 490 45.32 58.79 -25.02
C ASN A 490 45.12 57.68 -26.06
N THR A 491 44.83 56.45 -25.61
CA THR A 491 44.49 55.29 -26.44
C THR A 491 43.25 54.63 -25.87
N GLU A 492 42.43 54.03 -26.73
CA GLU A 492 41.23 53.32 -26.27
C GLU A 492 41.62 52.12 -25.41
N ASN A 493 40.96 51.97 -24.27
CA ASN A 493 41.13 50.84 -23.38
C ASN A 493 39.76 50.30 -22.95
N LEU A 494 39.73 49.05 -22.51
CA LEU A 494 38.54 48.44 -21.92
C LEU A 494 38.47 48.78 -20.43
N LEU A 495 37.26 48.75 -19.86
CA LEU A 495 37.11 48.74 -18.41
C LEU A 495 37.96 47.64 -17.79
N ALA A 496 38.75 47.97 -16.77
CA ALA A 496 39.61 47.00 -16.08
C ALA A 496 38.80 45.83 -15.48
N THR A 497 37.54 46.08 -15.14
CA THR A 497 36.56 45.06 -14.75
C THR A 497 35.27 45.34 -15.52
N PRO A 498 34.80 44.42 -16.38
CA PRO A 498 33.51 44.57 -17.05
C PRO A 498 32.39 44.78 -16.03
N LEU A 499 31.37 45.55 -16.42
CA LEU A 499 30.17 45.73 -15.61
C LEU A 499 29.40 44.41 -15.53
N ASP A 500 29.33 43.81 -14.34
CA ASP A 500 28.59 42.56 -14.12
C ASP A 500 27.12 42.85 -13.79
N LEU A 501 26.22 42.40 -14.68
CA LEU A 501 24.77 42.57 -14.54
C LEU A 501 24.06 41.26 -14.17
N SER A 502 24.80 40.18 -13.94
CA SER A 502 24.25 38.84 -13.68
C SER A 502 23.29 38.83 -12.49
N GLY A 503 23.69 39.46 -11.38
CA GLY A 503 22.90 39.50 -10.14
C GLY A 503 21.55 40.24 -10.23
N TYR A 504 21.27 40.89 -11.37
CA TYR A 504 20.03 41.62 -11.62
C TYR A 504 19.10 40.91 -12.60
N VAL A 505 19.48 39.77 -13.15
CA VAL A 505 18.66 38.99 -14.07
C VAL A 505 18.17 37.72 -13.37
N VAL A 506 16.87 37.46 -13.47
CA VAL A 506 16.21 36.29 -12.91
C VAL A 506 15.62 35.46 -14.04
N ALA A 507 15.97 34.17 -14.08
CA ALA A 507 15.28 33.16 -14.86
C ALA A 507 14.15 32.55 -14.02
N THR A 508 13.04 32.24 -14.68
CA THR A 508 11.84 31.62 -14.10
C THR A 508 11.35 30.54 -15.05
N ASP A 509 11.14 29.32 -14.57
CA ASP A 509 10.47 28.22 -15.28
C ASP A 509 8.95 28.47 -15.41
N ALA A 510 8.20 27.42 -15.72
CA ALA A 510 6.79 27.51 -16.07
C ALA A 510 5.85 27.61 -14.86
N ASP A 511 6.23 27.06 -13.71
CA ASP A 511 5.38 27.05 -12.51
C ASP A 511 5.84 28.02 -11.42
N GLY A 512 7.05 28.58 -11.56
CA GLY A 512 7.40 29.90 -11.05
C GLY A 512 8.69 29.94 -10.24
N ASP A 513 9.45 28.86 -10.19
CA ASP A 513 10.75 28.81 -9.53
C ASP A 513 11.75 29.76 -10.15
N LYS A 514 12.77 30.14 -9.37
CA LYS A 514 13.60 31.31 -9.71
C LYS A 514 15.08 31.08 -9.48
N LEU A 515 15.84 31.40 -10.52
CA LEU A 515 17.29 31.48 -10.49
C LEU A 515 17.77 32.90 -10.76
N THR A 516 18.52 33.49 -9.83
CA THR A 516 19.33 34.68 -10.16
C THR A 516 20.63 34.23 -10.82
N LEU A 517 21.01 34.82 -11.95
CA LEU A 517 22.22 34.41 -12.67
C LEU A 517 23.47 34.56 -11.79
N ALA A 518 24.37 33.57 -11.86
CA ALA A 518 25.63 33.59 -11.15
C ALA A 518 26.55 34.72 -11.66
N ALA A 519 27.35 35.30 -10.76
CA ALA A 519 28.28 36.38 -11.08
C ALA A 519 29.17 36.05 -12.29
N GLY A 520 29.37 37.04 -13.17
CA GLY A 520 30.12 36.92 -14.42
C GLY A 520 29.38 36.24 -15.58
N ALA A 521 28.14 35.76 -15.40
CA ALA A 521 27.38 35.13 -16.47
C ALA A 521 26.88 36.11 -17.55
N PHE A 522 26.57 37.35 -17.15
CA PHE A 522 26.21 38.44 -18.05
C PHE A 522 26.97 39.71 -17.69
N THR A 523 27.92 40.08 -18.55
CA THR A 523 28.79 41.24 -18.39
C THR A 523 28.70 42.20 -19.57
N VAL A 524 29.02 43.47 -19.33
CA VAL A 524 29.13 44.50 -20.35
C VAL A 524 30.54 45.08 -20.31
N GLN A 525 31.25 45.02 -21.44
CA GLN A 525 32.44 45.80 -21.65
C GLN A 525 32.12 47.16 -22.26
N VAL A 526 32.84 48.17 -21.81
CA VAL A 526 32.82 49.52 -22.37
C VAL A 526 34.23 49.82 -22.87
N LEU A 527 34.33 50.18 -24.14
CA LEU A 527 35.56 50.65 -24.77
C LEU A 527 35.58 52.18 -24.68
N ASP A 528 36.68 52.71 -24.17
CA ASP A 528 36.92 54.15 -23.96
C ASP A 528 36.93 54.92 -25.27
N ASP A 529 36.73 56.24 -25.18
CA ASP A 529 36.98 57.16 -26.28
C ASP A 529 38.40 57.77 -26.21
N ILE A 530 38.95 58.22 -27.34
CA ILE A 530 40.26 58.90 -27.33
C ILE A 530 40.14 60.43 -27.22
N PRO A 531 40.62 61.06 -26.13
CA PRO A 531 40.46 62.50 -25.94
C PRO A 531 40.92 63.33 -27.15
N VAL A 532 40.05 64.26 -27.61
CA VAL A 532 40.34 65.21 -28.69
C VAL A 532 40.80 66.56 -28.13
N VAL A 533 41.98 67.02 -28.56
CA VAL A 533 42.42 68.40 -28.29
C VAL A 533 41.80 69.34 -29.33
N ILE A 534 40.81 70.12 -28.92
CA ILE A 534 40.28 71.22 -29.74
C ILE A 534 41.07 72.50 -29.43
N LEU A 535 42.02 72.86 -30.29
CA LEU A 535 42.65 74.18 -30.25
C LEU A 535 41.70 75.22 -30.86
N THR A 536 41.03 76.01 -30.03
CA THR A 536 40.34 77.22 -30.53
C THR A 536 41.38 78.26 -30.93
N GLU A 537 41.58 78.44 -32.22
CA GLU A 537 42.50 79.44 -32.77
C GLU A 537 41.88 80.85 -32.57
N GLY A 538 42.31 81.55 -31.52
CA GLY A 538 41.79 82.87 -31.16
C GLY A 538 42.79 83.73 -30.38
N ALA A 539 43.38 84.70 -31.08
CA ALA A 539 44.10 85.89 -30.60
C ALA A 539 45.60 85.80 -30.26
N LEU A 540 46.44 85.90 -31.30
CA LEU A 540 47.68 86.69 -31.23
C LEU A 540 47.76 87.68 -32.41
N GLN A 541 47.15 88.85 -32.25
CA GLN A 541 47.43 90.13 -32.92
C GLN A 541 46.79 91.22 -32.04
N ASN A 542 47.34 92.40 -31.74
CA ASN A 542 48.58 93.10 -32.11
C ASN A 542 48.74 94.33 -31.18
N ASP A 543 49.98 94.81 -31.06
CA ASP A 543 50.43 96.22 -30.89
C ASP A 543 50.21 97.01 -29.59
N THR A 544 51.27 97.67 -29.12
CA THR A 544 51.41 99.14 -29.27
C THR A 544 52.81 99.60 -28.87
N GLY A 545 53.49 100.26 -29.81
CA GLY A 545 54.66 101.09 -29.52
C GLY A 545 54.32 102.38 -28.76
N HIS A 546 55.35 102.89 -28.08
CA HIS A 546 55.61 104.32 -27.89
C HIS A 546 57.13 104.57 -27.93
#